data_AF-A0A2D9IKN7-F1
#
_entry.id   AF-A0A2D9IKN7-F1
#
_cell.length_a   1.000
_cell.length_b   1.000
_cell.length_c   1.000
_cell.angle_alpha   90.00
_cell.angle_beta   90.00
_cell.angle_gamma   90.00
#
_symmetry.space_group_name_H-M   'P 1'
#
loop_
_entity.id
_entity.type
_entity.pdbx_description
1 polymer ?
#
loop_
_entity_poly.entity_id
_entity_poly.type
_entity_poly.pdbx_seq_one_letter_code
_entity_poly.pdbx_strand_id
1 'polypeptide(L)'
;MKNIILFLFITFFANSIFANNDLGVPGQMEHIQISKNSSIAESKCPNSSDGCLIKDDSGNLTIYLKDIPSLEMEQIAILGLRFDAFQYESTGKVNKFKTCRMQLAFAQKNGHRNAANLLKEKC
;
A
#
# COMPACT_ATOMS: atom_id res chain seq x y z
N MET A 1 -3.03 48.25 33.53
CA MET A 1 -2.25 47.81 32.36
C MET A 1 -1.80 46.37 32.58
N LYS A 2 -2.11 45.47 31.62
CA LYS A 2 -1.45 44.18 31.28
C LYS A 2 -1.26 43.12 32.39
N ASN A 3 -1.50 41.83 32.20
CA ASN A 3 -2.22 41.00 31.23
C ASN A 3 -2.28 39.62 31.93
N ILE A 4 -3.46 39.01 32.02
CA ILE A 4 -3.63 37.64 32.48
C ILE A 4 -3.16 36.73 31.33
N ILE A 5 -2.10 35.93 31.56
CA ILE A 5 -1.70 34.87 30.63
C ILE A 5 -2.19 33.55 31.23
N LEU A 6 -3.38 33.14 30.80
CA LEU A 6 -3.92 31.81 31.04
C LEU A 6 -3.37 30.88 29.95
N PHE A 7 -2.39 30.04 30.31
CA PHE A 7 -1.88 28.98 29.43
C PHE A 7 -2.88 27.82 29.39
N LEU A 8 -3.73 27.80 28.36
CA LEU A 8 -4.54 26.65 27.98
C LEU A 8 -3.68 25.69 27.14
N PHE A 9 -3.14 24.64 27.77
CA PHE A 9 -2.58 23.50 27.05
C PHE A 9 -3.73 22.62 26.54
N ILE A 10 -4.17 22.88 25.31
CA ILE A 10 -5.05 21.96 24.59
C ILE A 10 -4.14 21.01 23.80
N THR A 11 -3.85 19.84 24.36
CA THR A 11 -3.25 18.75 23.59
C THR A 11 -4.32 18.11 22.72
N PHE A 12 -4.56 18.67 21.53
CA PHE A 12 -5.20 17.95 20.44
C PHE A 12 -4.19 16.93 19.89
N PHE A 13 -4.21 15.70 20.40
CA PHE A 13 -3.71 14.58 19.61
C PHE A 13 -4.71 14.35 18.48
N ALA A 14 -4.47 15.00 17.34
CA ALA A 14 -5.14 14.71 16.09
C ALA A 14 -4.75 13.30 15.63
N ASN A 15 -5.46 12.27 16.11
CA ASN A 15 -5.53 10.99 15.43
C ASN A 15 -6.46 11.14 14.21
N SER A 16 -6.02 11.94 13.24
CA SER A 16 -6.71 12.10 11.97
C SER A 16 -5.69 11.94 10.85
N ILE A 17 -5.23 10.70 10.65
CA ILE A 17 -4.56 10.32 9.42
C ILE A 17 -5.27 9.07 8.92
N PHE A 18 -5.86 9.18 7.72
CA PHE A 18 -6.69 8.19 7.01
C PHE A 18 -8.18 8.14 7.40
N ALA A 19 -8.86 9.27 7.37
CA ALA A 19 -10.29 9.29 7.08
C ALA A 19 -10.52 10.35 6.02
N ASN A 20 -10.96 9.94 4.84
CA ASN A 20 -11.23 10.77 3.67
C ASN A 20 -9.98 11.33 3.00
N ASN A 21 -9.49 10.63 1.98
CA ASN A 21 -9.43 11.18 0.64
C ASN A 21 -9.22 10.00 -0.30
N ASP A 22 -9.67 10.20 -1.53
CA ASP A 22 -9.64 9.21 -2.59
C ASP A 22 -8.36 8.39 -2.58
N LEU A 23 -8.47 7.09 -2.86
CA LEU A 23 -7.36 6.15 -2.71
C LEU A 23 -6.13 6.52 -3.56
N GLY A 24 -6.20 7.53 -4.45
CA GLY A 24 -5.16 8.45 -4.95
C GLY A 24 -3.89 7.87 -5.58
N VAL A 25 -3.32 6.89 -4.92
CA VAL A 25 -2.19 6.03 -5.29
C VAL A 25 -2.45 5.19 -6.56
N PRO A 26 -3.64 4.61 -6.83
CA PRO A 26 -3.82 3.75 -8.01
C PRO A 26 -3.46 4.44 -9.32
N GLY A 27 -3.82 5.72 -9.46
CA GLY A 27 -3.56 6.53 -10.65
C GLY A 27 -2.13 7.10 -10.72
N GLN A 28 -1.50 7.40 -9.58
CA GLN A 28 -0.16 7.99 -9.55
C GLN A 28 0.95 7.00 -9.96
N MET A 29 0.68 5.70 -9.85
CA MET A 29 1.66 4.64 -10.13
C MET A 29 1.26 3.75 -11.31
N GLU A 30 0.39 4.22 -12.21
CA GLU A 30 0.05 3.47 -13.44
C GLU A 30 1.23 3.28 -14.38
N HIS A 31 2.23 4.17 -14.30
CA HIS A 31 3.45 4.09 -15.09
C HIS A 31 4.36 2.91 -14.68
N ILE A 32 4.16 2.32 -13.50
CA ILE A 32 4.93 1.16 -13.05
C ILE A 32 4.50 -0.08 -13.85
N GLN A 33 5.45 -0.66 -14.57
CA GLN A 33 5.21 -1.86 -15.36
C GLN A 33 4.81 -3.04 -14.46
N ILE A 34 3.80 -3.80 -14.90
CA ILE A 34 3.37 -5.04 -14.27
C ILE A 34 3.68 -6.22 -15.20
N SER A 35 4.48 -7.16 -14.72
CA SER A 35 4.72 -8.44 -15.36
C SER A 35 3.86 -9.51 -14.71
N LYS A 36 2.98 -10.14 -15.50
CA LYS A 36 2.13 -11.27 -15.09
C LYS A 36 2.71 -12.65 -15.47
N ASN A 37 4.00 -12.71 -15.80
CA ASN A 37 4.65 -13.98 -16.09
C ASN A 37 4.97 -14.68 -14.75
N SER A 38 4.13 -15.65 -14.37
CA SER A 38 4.23 -16.34 -13.08
C SER A 38 5.58 -17.03 -12.88
N SER A 39 6.13 -17.67 -13.92
CA SER A 39 7.45 -18.33 -13.83
C SER A 39 8.58 -17.35 -13.50
N ILE A 40 8.54 -16.14 -14.07
CA ILE A 40 9.51 -15.10 -13.72
C ILE A 40 9.28 -14.64 -12.28
N ALA A 41 8.03 -14.37 -11.91
CA ALA A 41 7.69 -13.91 -10.57
C ALA A 41 8.06 -14.94 -9.49
N GLU A 42 7.90 -16.23 -9.74
CA GLU A 42 8.31 -17.31 -8.83
C GLU A 42 9.82 -17.35 -8.60
N SER A 43 10.61 -17.07 -9.63
CA SER A 43 12.08 -17.03 -9.50
C SER A 43 12.59 -15.77 -8.79
N LYS A 44 11.83 -14.66 -8.87
CA LYS A 44 12.26 -13.33 -8.42
C LYS A 44 11.67 -12.91 -7.07
N CYS A 45 10.47 -13.37 -6.74
CA CYS A 45 9.72 -12.92 -5.58
C CYS A 45 9.77 -13.92 -4.41
N PRO A 46 9.73 -13.44 -3.15
CA PRO A 46 9.67 -14.31 -1.98
C PRO A 46 8.52 -15.32 -2.07
N ASN A 47 8.76 -16.58 -1.70
CA ASN A 47 7.75 -17.64 -1.74
C ASN A 47 6.48 -17.30 -0.98
N SER A 48 6.60 -16.57 0.14
CA SER A 48 5.49 -16.16 1.01
C SER A 48 4.71 -14.93 0.52
N SER A 49 4.94 -14.46 -0.71
CA SER A 49 4.29 -13.27 -1.27
C SER A 49 3.54 -13.58 -2.57
N ASP A 50 2.48 -12.82 -2.82
CA ASP A 50 1.69 -12.84 -4.07
C ASP A 50 2.42 -12.15 -5.23
N GLY A 51 3.52 -11.45 -4.94
CA GLY A 51 4.32 -10.70 -5.90
C GLY A 51 5.34 -9.81 -5.21
N CYS A 52 6.16 -9.11 -5.99
CA CYS A 52 7.20 -8.24 -5.49
C CYS A 52 7.48 -7.06 -6.42
N LEU A 53 8.00 -5.99 -5.83
CA LEU A 53 8.53 -4.83 -6.53
C LEU A 53 10.05 -5.00 -6.66
N ILE A 54 10.56 -4.90 -7.89
CA ILE A 54 11.99 -5.03 -8.17
C ILE A 54 12.47 -3.79 -8.91
N LYS A 55 13.64 -3.30 -8.49
CA LYS A 55 14.38 -2.24 -9.16
C LYS A 55 15.48 -2.87 -10.01
N ASP A 56 15.54 -2.52 -11.29
CA ASP A 56 16.65 -2.94 -12.16
C ASP A 56 17.88 -2.04 -11.96
N ASP A 57 18.99 -2.39 -12.61
CA ASP A 57 20.26 -1.65 -12.53
C ASP A 57 20.16 -0.23 -13.12
N SER A 58 19.17 0.02 -13.99
CA SER A 58 18.88 1.35 -14.55
C SER A 58 17.99 2.19 -13.63
N GLY A 59 17.51 1.58 -12.54
CA GLY A 59 16.66 2.21 -11.55
C GLY A 59 15.17 2.15 -11.83
N ASN A 60 14.74 1.45 -12.88
CA ASN A 60 13.32 1.28 -13.19
C ASN A 60 12.68 0.27 -12.24
N LEU A 61 11.47 0.57 -11.81
CA LEU A 61 10.68 -0.30 -10.97
C LEU A 61 9.74 -1.16 -11.82
N THR A 62 9.68 -2.46 -11.52
CA THR A 62 8.73 -3.40 -12.13
C THR A 62 8.06 -4.22 -11.04
N ILE A 63 6.74 -4.37 -11.15
CA ILE A 63 5.95 -5.28 -10.33
C ILE A 63 5.93 -6.64 -11.02
N TYR A 64 6.35 -7.69 -10.31
CA TYR A 64 6.18 -9.08 -10.73
C TYR A 64 5.07 -9.72 -9.90
N LEU A 65 4.03 -10.23 -10.56
CA LEU A 65 2.92 -10.93 -9.91
C LEU A 65 3.02 -12.42 -10.14
N LYS A 66 2.81 -13.20 -9.07
CA LYS A 66 2.61 -14.63 -9.18
C LYS A 66 1.18 -14.92 -9.66
N ASP A 67 0.90 -16.19 -9.89
CA ASP A 67 -0.46 -16.61 -10.17
C ASP A 67 -1.34 -16.44 -8.92
N ILE A 68 -2.33 -15.55 -9.02
CA ILE A 68 -3.28 -15.25 -7.94
C ILE A 68 -4.67 -15.62 -8.47
N PRO A 69 -5.30 -16.69 -7.94
CA PRO A 69 -6.53 -17.22 -8.54
C PRO A 69 -7.76 -16.33 -8.34
N SER A 70 -7.71 -15.40 -7.39
CA SER A 70 -8.81 -14.46 -7.12
C SER A 70 -8.51 -13.09 -7.72
N LEU A 71 -9.38 -12.62 -8.62
CA LEU A 71 -9.30 -11.28 -9.19
C LEU A 71 -9.28 -10.19 -8.09
N GLU A 72 -10.05 -10.39 -7.01
CA GLU A 72 -10.08 -9.45 -5.88
C GLU A 72 -8.71 -9.38 -5.19
N MET A 73 -8.09 -10.54 -4.94
CA MET A 73 -6.77 -10.63 -4.32
C MET A 73 -5.69 -10.08 -5.25
N GLU A 74 -5.80 -10.31 -6.57
CA GLU A 74 -4.89 -9.75 -7.56
C GLU A 74 -4.95 -8.20 -7.55
N GLN A 75 -6.15 -7.62 -7.55
CA GLN A 75 -6.34 -6.16 -7.48
C GLN A 75 -5.76 -5.58 -6.18
N ILE A 76 -5.99 -6.26 -5.06
CA ILE A 76 -5.44 -5.88 -3.75
C ILE A 76 -3.90 -5.96 -3.75
N ALA A 77 -3.33 -7.01 -4.35
CA ALA A 77 -1.88 -7.18 -4.47
C ALA A 77 -1.26 -6.08 -5.34
N ILE A 78 -1.85 -5.80 -6.50
CA ILE A 78 -1.41 -4.73 -7.41
C ILE A 78 -1.44 -3.38 -6.71
N LEU A 79 -2.52 -3.07 -5.99
CA LEU A 79 -2.62 -1.83 -5.23
C LEU A 79 -1.50 -1.72 -4.18
N GLY A 80 -1.29 -2.79 -3.40
CA GLY A 80 -0.25 -2.82 -2.38
C GLY A 80 1.14 -2.60 -2.96
N LEU A 81 1.46 -3.27 -4.06
CA LEU A 81 2.77 -3.16 -4.73
C LEU A 81 2.97 -1.80 -5.40
N ARG A 82 1.92 -1.18 -5.94
CA ARG A 82 1.96 0.20 -6.42
C ARG A 82 2.19 1.19 -5.27
N PHE A 83 1.54 0.97 -4.13
CA PHE A 83 1.77 1.81 -2.97
C PHE A 83 3.16 1.62 -2.36
N ASP A 84 3.72 0.41 -2.41
CA ASP A 84 5.13 0.16 -2.07
C ASP A 84 6.06 0.95 -3.00
N ALA A 85 5.79 0.96 -4.30
CA ALA A 85 6.56 1.73 -5.27
C ALA A 85 6.49 3.24 -4.97
N PHE A 86 5.30 3.78 -4.73
CA PHE A 86 5.11 5.19 -4.35
C PHE A 86 5.92 5.56 -3.10
N GLN A 87 5.86 4.73 -2.05
CA GLN A 87 6.62 4.94 -0.82
C GLN A 87 8.12 4.90 -1.08
N TYR A 88 8.57 3.95 -1.91
CA TYR A 88 9.98 3.78 -2.24
C TYR A 88 10.53 4.96 -3.05
N GLU A 89 9.80 5.44 -4.07
CA GLU A 89 10.19 6.63 -4.83
C GLU A 89 10.23 7.89 -3.96
N SER A 90 9.27 8.02 -3.04
CA SER A 90 9.17 9.20 -2.17
C SER A 90 10.20 9.22 -1.03
N THR A 91 10.59 8.05 -0.51
CA THR A 91 11.34 7.96 0.76
C THR A 91 12.53 7.01 0.75
N GLY A 92 12.73 6.25 -0.33
CA GLY A 92 13.71 5.16 -0.42
C GLY A 92 13.39 3.95 0.47
N LYS A 93 12.24 3.94 1.15
CA LYS A 93 11.84 2.90 2.11
C LYS A 93 10.38 2.51 1.93
N VAL A 94 10.05 1.27 2.30
CA VAL A 94 8.68 0.76 2.27
C VAL A 94 8.22 0.49 3.70
N ASN A 95 7.06 1.03 4.09
CA ASN A 95 6.41 0.68 5.34
C ASN A 95 5.28 -0.32 5.08
N LYS A 96 5.56 -1.59 5.38
CA LYS A 96 4.62 -2.69 5.13
C LYS A 96 3.32 -2.58 5.92
N PHE A 97 3.32 -1.96 7.11
CA PHE A 97 2.11 -1.69 7.88
C PHE A 97 1.20 -0.68 7.16
N LYS A 98 1.77 0.39 6.60
CA LYS A 98 1.00 1.35 5.79
C LYS A 98 0.41 0.68 4.55
N THR A 99 1.19 -0.19 3.89
CA THR A 99 0.71 -0.96 2.73
C THR A 99 -0.43 -1.89 3.10
N CYS A 100 -0.32 -2.61 4.20
CA CYS A 100 -1.37 -3.51 4.66
C CYS A 100 -2.66 -2.74 4.98
N ARG A 101 -2.56 -1.60 5.70
CA ARG A 101 -3.72 -0.72 5.95
C ARG A 101 -4.35 -0.19 4.67
N MET A 102 -3.54 0.13 3.65
CA MET A 102 -4.03 0.57 2.34
C MET A 102 -4.82 -0.54 1.64
N GLN A 103 -4.28 -1.75 1.61
CA GLN A 103 -4.93 -2.94 1.06
C GLN A 103 -6.24 -3.24 1.78
N LEU A 104 -6.25 -3.15 3.12
CA LEU A 104 -7.45 -3.34 3.92
C LEU A 104 -8.53 -2.30 3.60
N ALA A 105 -8.15 -1.02 3.53
CA ALA A 105 -9.08 0.06 3.20
C ALA A 105 -9.69 -0.13 1.80
N PHE A 106 -8.90 -0.55 0.82
CA PHE A 106 -9.39 -0.88 -0.51
C PHE A 106 -10.35 -2.06 -0.52
N ALA A 107 -9.99 -3.16 0.18
CA ALA A 107 -10.86 -4.33 0.27
C ALA A 107 -12.22 -3.98 0.90
N GLN A 108 -12.21 -3.15 1.94
CA GLN A 108 -13.44 -2.65 2.58
C GLN A 108 -14.25 -1.74 1.66
N LYS A 109 -13.62 -0.79 0.98
CA LYS A 109 -14.28 0.16 0.07
C LYS A 109 -14.98 -0.55 -1.09
N ASN A 110 -14.40 -1.64 -1.61
CA ASN A 110 -14.93 -2.38 -2.75
C ASN A 110 -15.81 -3.60 -2.36
N GLY A 111 -16.10 -3.78 -1.07
CA GLY A 111 -16.99 -4.86 -0.61
C GLY A 111 -16.36 -6.27 -0.65
N HIS A 112 -15.05 -6.41 -0.78
CA HIS A 112 -14.33 -7.68 -0.75
C HIS A 112 -14.23 -8.23 0.68
N ARG A 113 -15.35 -8.71 1.23
CA ARG A 113 -15.47 -9.08 2.67
C ARG A 113 -14.46 -10.13 3.12
N ASN A 114 -14.23 -11.16 2.31
CA ASN A 114 -13.30 -12.24 2.63
C ASN A 114 -11.85 -11.72 2.69
N ALA A 115 -11.44 -10.96 1.67
CA ALA A 115 -10.12 -10.34 1.64
C ALA A 115 -9.93 -9.34 2.79
N ALA A 116 -10.93 -8.51 3.07
CA ALA A 116 -10.89 -7.56 4.19
C ALA A 116 -10.75 -8.26 5.54
N ASN A 117 -11.44 -9.38 5.76
CA ASN A 117 -11.31 -10.16 7.00
C ASN A 117 -9.91 -10.77 7.13
N LEU A 118 -9.39 -11.39 6.06
CA LEU A 118 -8.03 -11.94 6.03
C LEU A 118 -6.96 -10.86 6.29
N LEU A 119 -7.15 -9.65 5.74
CA LEU A 119 -6.22 -8.53 5.94
C LEU A 119 -6.31 -7.98 7.37
N LYS A 120 -7.48 -7.92 8.00
CA LYS A 120 -7.61 -7.47 9.41
C LYS A 120 -6.79 -8.31 10.38
N GLU A 121 -6.66 -9.60 10.12
CA GLU A 121 -5.87 -10.52 10.96
C GLU A 121 -4.36 -10.33 10.75
N LYS A 122 -3.95 -9.80 9.59
CA LYS A 122 -2.55 -9.70 9.17
C LYS A 122 -1.91 -8.33 9.40
N CYS A 123 -2.69 -7.24 9.45
CA CYS A 123 -2.16 -5.86 9.30
C CYS A 123 -1.64 -5.17 10.57
#